data_AF-A0A7C4S1R1-F1
#
_entry.id   AF-A0A7C4S1R1-F1
#
_cell.length_a   1.000
_cell.length_b   1.000
_cell.length_c   1.000
_cell.angle_alpha   90.00
_cell.angle_beta   90.00
_cell.angle_gamma   90.00
#
_symmetry.space_group_name_H-M   'P 1'
#
loop_
_entity.id
_entity.type
_entity.pdbx_description
1 polymer ?
#
loop_
_entity_poly.entity_id
_entity_poly.type
_entity_poly.pdbx_seq_one_letter_code
_entity_poly.pdbx_strand_id
1 'polypeptide(L)'
;MLSKGTPNIVLVKTSIYISEGVYGLYGMRRILVFLFGFFVFSFWNLFTLQSFGQVPPFDEYLWIMVYGDGGIGIQLLTSLKEPVFANLNVLNLQLLKHIKSISLKIKYNSICSLQITLDWKSVDLEEAEVVGYEIVERISYKFLGGKFVLDKKEPLINPLTGERLYIRLYYVPVDVNFNRVVDSIWSEITSKCRCPDGLINIISKEYLYKESNVILIVDDLAKSPSSLFPDYYVSISIMFYEYFDFKIGYTYVLDVFKLFNLTNPIMISKNSLSSVIEIHISTFIPSKGHHFDFFYEILDVYFSSIRYRIGTGEFEGNIVELVISNNIPNREQTPAYYIPGKVIDGLWVKFKVVERGYKFEFSSTMYGIIFISLSMVISSLIVYLYFRKKFRK
;
A
#
# COMPACT_ATOMS: atom_id res chain seq x y z
N MET A 1 56.18 -53.33 -2.90
CA MET A 1 56.26 -53.35 -4.37
C MET A 1 55.34 -52.26 -4.91
N LEU A 2 55.94 -51.27 -5.58
CA LEU A 2 55.41 -50.30 -6.56
C LEU A 2 54.12 -49.52 -6.18
N SER A 3 54.19 -48.25 -5.77
CA SER A 3 54.57 -47.04 -6.55
C SER A 3 53.68 -46.78 -7.77
N LYS A 4 53.01 -45.61 -7.74
CA LYS A 4 52.67 -44.65 -8.82
C LYS A 4 51.36 -43.95 -8.44
N GLY A 5 51.21 -42.64 -8.45
CA GLY A 5 52.02 -41.56 -8.97
C GLY A 5 51.04 -40.40 -9.21
N THR A 6 51.19 -39.32 -8.45
CA THR A 6 50.41 -38.09 -8.56
C THR A 6 50.50 -37.49 -9.97
N PRO A 7 49.40 -36.98 -10.56
CA PRO A 7 49.47 -36.27 -11.83
C PRO A 7 50.16 -34.90 -11.65
N ASN A 8 51.22 -34.70 -12.43
CA ASN A 8 51.98 -33.48 -12.55
C ASN A 8 51.11 -32.34 -13.12
N ILE A 9 51.03 -31.23 -12.39
CA ILE A 9 50.57 -29.94 -12.90
C ILE A 9 51.71 -29.35 -13.73
N VAL A 10 51.54 -29.33 -15.05
CA VAL A 10 52.44 -28.61 -15.96
C VAL A 10 52.02 -27.14 -15.97
N LEU A 11 52.73 -26.32 -15.18
CA LEU A 11 52.70 -24.86 -15.27
C LEU A 11 53.43 -24.43 -16.54
N VAL A 12 52.68 -24.17 -17.61
CA VAL A 12 53.23 -23.48 -18.79
C VAL A 12 53.48 -22.03 -18.40
N LYS A 13 54.77 -21.70 -18.29
CA LYS A 13 55.28 -20.37 -17.96
C LYS A 13 55.27 -19.52 -19.24
N THR A 14 54.17 -18.85 -19.54
CA THR A 14 54.14 -17.85 -20.61
C THR A 14 54.66 -16.53 -20.07
N SER A 15 55.96 -16.29 -20.27
CA SER A 15 56.60 -14.99 -20.02
C SER A 15 56.18 -14.00 -21.10
N ILE A 16 55.23 -13.12 -20.78
CA ILE A 16 54.96 -11.92 -21.58
C ILE A 16 55.87 -10.81 -21.05
N TYR A 17 56.92 -10.49 -21.80
CA TYR A 17 57.69 -9.27 -21.62
C TYR A 17 56.86 -8.07 -22.10
N ILE A 18 56.50 -7.16 -21.19
CA ILE A 18 56.04 -5.82 -21.54
C ILE A 18 57.08 -4.85 -20.96
N SER A 19 57.81 -4.20 -21.87
CA SER A 19 58.79 -3.17 -21.55
C SER A 19 58.12 -1.87 -21.10
N GLU A 20 58.87 -1.16 -20.27
CA GLU A 20 58.68 0.16 -19.69
C GLU A 20 57.68 1.11 -20.37
N GLY A 21 56.60 1.38 -19.63
CA GLY A 21 55.56 2.37 -19.91
C GLY A 21 54.46 2.36 -18.83
N VAL A 22 54.84 2.12 -17.56
CA VAL A 22 53.92 1.54 -16.55
C VAL A 22 53.71 2.46 -15.34
N TYR A 23 53.45 3.75 -15.56
CA TYR A 23 52.84 4.61 -14.53
C TYR A 23 51.40 5.02 -14.85
N GLY A 24 50.97 4.99 -16.13
CA GLY A 24 49.57 5.22 -16.51
C GLY A 24 48.67 3.99 -16.37
N LEU A 25 49.20 2.79 -16.67
CA LEU A 25 48.44 1.53 -16.67
C LEU A 25 48.10 0.99 -15.28
N TYR A 26 48.94 1.27 -14.27
CA TYR A 26 48.64 0.89 -12.87
C TYR A 26 47.49 1.71 -12.28
N GLY A 27 47.37 2.99 -12.65
CA GLY A 27 46.24 3.83 -12.29
C GLY A 27 44.93 3.32 -12.89
N MET A 28 44.93 3.01 -14.20
CA MET A 28 43.74 2.45 -14.87
C MET A 28 43.31 1.10 -14.29
N ARG A 29 44.24 0.20 -13.96
CA ARG A 29 43.90 -1.08 -13.32
C ARG A 29 43.20 -0.91 -11.97
N ARG A 30 43.63 0.04 -11.14
CA ARG A 30 42.98 0.31 -9.85
C ARG A 30 41.58 0.91 -10.02
N ILE A 31 41.40 1.78 -11.01
CA ILE A 31 40.08 2.36 -11.35
C ILE A 31 39.13 1.28 -11.87
N LEU A 32 39.58 0.40 -12.77
CA LEU A 32 38.77 -0.71 -13.29
C LEU A 32 38.35 -1.71 -12.20
N VAL A 33 39.27 -2.06 -11.28
CA VAL A 33 38.94 -2.93 -10.14
C VAL A 33 37.94 -2.27 -9.20
N PHE A 34 38.07 -0.97 -8.96
CA PHE A 34 37.11 -0.21 -8.14
C PHE A 34 35.73 -0.13 -8.80
N LEU A 35 35.65 0.18 -10.10
CA LEU A 35 34.40 0.23 -10.85
C LEU A 35 33.70 -1.13 -10.93
N PHE A 36 34.47 -2.22 -11.12
CA PHE A 36 33.93 -3.57 -11.13
C PHE A 36 33.40 -4.00 -9.74
N GLY A 37 34.12 -3.66 -8.66
CA GLY A 37 33.64 -3.88 -7.29
C GLY A 37 32.36 -3.09 -6.99
N PHE A 38 32.27 -1.85 -7.46
CA PHE A 38 31.07 -1.02 -7.32
C PHE A 38 29.88 -1.58 -8.13
N PHE A 39 30.13 -2.12 -9.33
CA PHE A 39 29.11 -2.76 -10.15
C PHE A 39 28.55 -4.03 -9.48
N VAL A 40 29.42 -4.92 -8.97
CA VAL A 40 28.99 -6.15 -8.27
C VAL A 40 28.21 -5.83 -6.99
N PHE A 41 28.65 -4.84 -6.21
CA PHE A 41 27.94 -4.38 -5.01
C PHE A 41 26.55 -3.79 -5.35
N SER A 42 26.46 -2.99 -6.42
CA SER A 42 25.19 -2.40 -6.87
C SER A 42 24.24 -3.47 -7.42
N PHE A 43 24.77 -4.46 -8.15
CA PHE A 43 23.99 -5.56 -8.72
C PHE A 43 23.48 -6.52 -7.63
N TRP A 44 24.28 -6.78 -6.59
CA TRP A 44 23.86 -7.60 -5.45
C TRP A 44 22.74 -6.94 -4.63
N ASN A 45 22.79 -5.62 -4.45
CA ASN A 45 21.73 -4.86 -3.78
C ASN A 45 20.42 -4.82 -4.60
N LEU A 46 20.51 -4.87 -5.93
CA LEU A 46 19.36 -4.99 -6.83
C LEU A 46 18.65 -6.35 -6.69
N PHE A 47 19.38 -7.43 -6.43
CA PHE A 47 18.80 -8.77 -6.26
C PHE A 47 18.26 -9.03 -4.85
N THR A 48 18.81 -8.41 -3.80
CA THR A 48 18.25 -8.51 -2.43
C THR A 48 16.95 -7.72 -2.24
N LEU A 49 16.62 -6.80 -3.15
CA LEU A 49 15.35 -6.06 -3.16
C LEU A 49 14.14 -6.86 -3.68
N GLN A 50 14.34 -8.05 -4.25
CA GLN A 50 13.28 -8.81 -4.91
C GLN A 50 12.56 -9.85 -4.04
N SER A 51 12.79 -9.87 -2.72
CA SER A 51 12.17 -10.86 -1.80
C SER A 51 11.35 -10.24 -0.65
N PHE A 52 11.03 -8.95 -0.73
CA PHE A 52 10.15 -8.30 0.24
C PHE A 52 8.70 -8.26 -0.24
N GLY A 53 7.80 -8.81 0.57
CA GLY A 53 6.39 -8.39 0.58
C GLY A 53 5.37 -9.43 0.13
N GLN A 54 5.43 -10.68 0.63
CA GLN A 54 4.18 -11.42 0.78
C GLN A 54 3.43 -10.80 1.96
N VAL A 55 2.53 -9.85 1.68
CA VAL A 55 1.57 -9.33 2.65
C VAL A 55 0.68 -10.51 3.04
N PRO A 56 0.51 -10.81 4.35
CA PRO A 56 -0.33 -11.92 4.77
C PRO A 56 -1.79 -11.69 4.34
N PRO A 57 -2.55 -12.73 3.95
CA PRO A 57 -4.00 -12.63 3.84
C PRO A 57 -4.52 -12.20 5.22
N PHE A 58 -5.16 -11.04 5.32
CA PHE A 58 -5.79 -10.59 6.56
C PHE A 58 -7.26 -11.03 6.56
N ASP A 59 -7.66 -11.79 7.58
CA ASP A 59 -9.08 -12.04 7.83
C ASP A 59 -9.77 -10.77 8.34
N GLU A 60 -9.02 -9.93 9.07
CA GLU A 60 -9.48 -8.65 9.56
C GLU A 60 -8.37 -7.61 9.44
N TYR A 61 -8.69 -6.44 8.88
CA TYR A 61 -7.73 -5.36 8.73
C TYR A 61 -8.39 -4.02 9.01
N LEU A 62 -7.87 -3.28 9.98
CA LEU A 62 -8.27 -1.91 10.27
C LEU A 62 -7.09 -0.99 9.95
N TRP A 63 -7.27 -0.14 8.94
CA TRP A 63 -6.33 0.89 8.57
C TRP A 63 -6.94 2.26 8.87
N ILE A 64 -6.21 3.09 9.59
CA ILE A 64 -6.61 4.46 9.94
C ILE A 64 -5.50 5.39 9.46
N MET A 65 -5.85 6.43 8.72
CA MET A 65 -4.92 7.40 8.16
C MET A 65 -5.31 8.80 8.60
N VAL A 66 -4.43 9.48 9.31
CA VAL A 66 -4.55 10.90 9.62
C VAL A 66 -3.80 11.67 8.53
N TYR A 67 -4.53 12.51 7.79
CA TYR A 67 -3.98 13.32 6.70
C TYR A 67 -3.43 14.67 7.20
N GLY A 68 -2.58 15.31 6.40
CA GLY A 68 -1.99 16.61 6.72
C GLY A 68 -2.99 17.76 6.88
N ASP A 69 -4.19 17.66 6.30
CA ASP A 69 -5.27 18.63 6.52
C ASP A 69 -6.15 18.31 7.74
N GLY A 70 -5.75 17.35 8.58
CA GLY A 70 -6.47 16.97 9.78
C GLY A 70 -7.67 16.07 9.54
N GLY A 71 -7.93 15.67 8.29
CA GLY A 71 -8.89 14.62 7.98
C GLY A 71 -8.43 13.24 8.47
N ILE A 72 -9.38 12.34 8.72
CA ILE A 72 -9.11 10.93 9.03
C ILE A 72 -9.79 10.05 7.98
N GLY A 73 -9.01 9.21 7.32
CA GLY A 73 -9.49 8.13 6.46
C GLY A 73 -9.43 6.81 7.21
N ILE A 74 -10.42 5.97 7.02
CA ILE A 74 -10.50 4.64 7.61
C ILE A 74 -10.81 3.64 6.52
N GLN A 75 -10.11 2.52 6.55
CA GLN A 75 -10.43 1.35 5.76
C GLN A 75 -10.49 0.14 6.69
N LEU A 76 -11.68 -0.45 6.79
CA LEU A 76 -11.86 -1.76 7.38
C LEU A 76 -11.93 -2.78 6.24
N LEU A 77 -11.30 -3.94 6.41
CA LEU A 77 -11.47 -5.10 5.55
C LEU A 77 -11.81 -6.31 6.43
N THR A 78 -12.79 -7.08 5.99
CA THR A 78 -13.20 -8.32 6.65
C THR A 78 -13.37 -9.43 5.62
N SER A 79 -12.90 -10.64 5.97
CA SER A 79 -13.09 -11.83 5.13
C SER A 79 -14.50 -12.40 5.26
N LEU A 80 -14.97 -13.01 4.18
CA LEU A 80 -16.28 -13.67 4.13
C LEU A 80 -16.14 -15.18 4.00
N LYS A 81 -17.16 -15.91 4.45
CA LYS A 81 -17.29 -17.36 4.27
C LYS A 81 -17.71 -17.72 2.84
N GLU A 82 -18.48 -16.84 2.21
CA GLU A 82 -19.00 -16.96 0.85
C GLU A 82 -19.21 -15.55 0.27
N PRO A 83 -19.29 -15.38 -1.06
CA PRO A 83 -19.51 -14.07 -1.65
C PRO A 83 -20.80 -13.41 -1.13
N VAL A 84 -20.79 -12.08 -0.97
CA VAL A 84 -21.99 -11.29 -0.58
C VAL A 84 -23.17 -11.63 -1.49
N PHE A 85 -22.89 -11.94 -2.76
CA PHE A 85 -23.89 -12.25 -3.77
C PHE A 85 -24.06 -13.76 -4.06
N ALA A 86 -23.51 -14.66 -3.23
CA ALA A 86 -23.55 -16.12 -3.44
C ALA A 86 -24.97 -16.71 -3.45
N ASN A 87 -25.84 -16.25 -2.54
CA ASN A 87 -27.25 -16.67 -2.46
C ASN A 87 -28.12 -16.01 -3.53
N LEU A 88 -27.54 -15.12 -4.33
CA LEU A 88 -28.19 -14.74 -5.56
C LEU A 88 -28.05 -15.93 -6.53
N ASN A 89 -29.07 -16.81 -6.58
CA ASN A 89 -29.44 -17.64 -7.74
C ASN A 89 -29.72 -16.81 -9.02
N VAL A 90 -29.09 -15.65 -9.11
CA VAL A 90 -29.39 -14.51 -9.93
C VAL A 90 -28.16 -14.08 -10.68
N LEU A 91 -26.96 -14.65 -10.48
CA LEU A 91 -25.87 -14.47 -11.43
C LEU A 91 -25.59 -15.83 -12.05
N ASN A 92 -25.70 -15.92 -13.39
CA ASN A 92 -25.18 -17.10 -14.08
C ASN A 92 -23.71 -17.19 -13.67
N LEU A 93 -23.25 -18.34 -13.13
CA LEU A 93 -21.85 -18.53 -12.73
C LEU A 93 -20.88 -18.16 -13.85
N GLN A 94 -21.33 -18.24 -15.11
CA GLN A 94 -20.58 -17.79 -16.29
C GLN A 94 -20.38 -16.27 -16.38
N LEU A 95 -21.23 -15.43 -15.78
CA LEU A 95 -21.07 -13.98 -15.75
C LEU A 95 -20.11 -13.53 -14.65
N LEU A 96 -20.05 -14.26 -13.53
CA LEU A 96 -19.16 -13.96 -12.41
C LEU A 96 -17.69 -14.01 -12.80
N LYS A 97 -17.31 -14.90 -13.74
CA LYS A 97 -15.93 -15.03 -14.24
C LYS A 97 -15.36 -13.74 -14.85
N HIS A 98 -16.23 -12.82 -15.23
CA HIS A 98 -15.88 -11.54 -15.84
C HIS A 98 -15.76 -10.41 -14.81
N ILE A 99 -16.30 -10.61 -13.61
CA ILE A 99 -16.35 -9.59 -12.58
C ILE A 99 -15.04 -9.64 -11.80
N LYS A 100 -14.31 -8.53 -11.85
CA LYS A 100 -13.18 -8.31 -10.97
C LYS A 100 -13.63 -7.74 -9.64
N SER A 101 -14.53 -6.76 -9.67
CA SER A 101 -15.12 -6.27 -8.43
C SER A 101 -16.49 -5.65 -8.63
N ILE A 102 -17.30 -5.75 -7.58
CA ILE A 102 -18.50 -4.90 -7.42
C ILE A 102 -18.17 -3.92 -6.31
N SER A 103 -18.60 -2.67 -6.45
CA SER A 103 -18.38 -1.60 -5.49
C SER A 103 -19.65 -0.80 -5.33
N LEU A 104 -20.29 -0.91 -4.16
CA LEU A 104 -21.32 0.06 -3.82
C LEU A 104 -20.65 1.27 -3.21
N LYS A 105 -20.95 2.45 -3.73
CA LYS A 105 -20.54 3.74 -3.19
C LYS A 105 -21.74 4.44 -2.59
N ILE A 106 -21.69 4.69 -1.30
CA ILE A 106 -22.69 5.48 -0.59
C ILE A 106 -22.10 6.89 -0.38
N LYS A 107 -22.89 7.94 -0.62
CA LYS A 107 -22.51 9.34 -0.37
C LYS A 107 -23.62 10.03 0.43
N TYR A 108 -23.24 11.14 1.07
CA TYR A 108 -24.16 12.06 1.75
C TYR A 108 -25.36 12.45 0.86
N ASN A 109 -26.54 12.64 1.47
CA ASN A 109 -27.84 12.81 0.82
C ASN A 109 -28.39 11.57 0.08
N SER A 110 -28.09 10.36 0.59
CA SER A 110 -28.65 9.11 0.07
C SER A 110 -28.29 8.79 -1.39
N ILE A 111 -27.22 9.41 -1.92
CA ILE A 111 -26.73 9.09 -3.26
C ILE A 111 -25.97 7.77 -3.18
N CYS A 112 -26.53 6.74 -3.81
CA CYS A 112 -25.96 5.41 -3.84
C CYS A 112 -25.60 5.04 -5.28
N SER A 113 -24.33 4.97 -5.63
CA SER A 113 -23.91 4.49 -6.97
C SER A 113 -23.34 3.09 -6.89
N LEU A 114 -23.71 2.24 -7.83
CA LEU A 114 -23.16 0.91 -7.99
C LEU A 114 -22.10 0.94 -9.09
N GLN A 115 -20.90 0.49 -8.78
CA GLN A 115 -19.83 0.34 -9.74
C GLN A 115 -19.56 -1.15 -9.96
N ILE A 116 -19.45 -1.56 -11.22
CA ILE A 116 -18.97 -2.89 -11.61
C ILE A 116 -17.65 -2.72 -12.33
N THR A 117 -16.65 -3.48 -11.92
CA THR A 117 -15.35 -3.57 -12.58
C THR A 117 -15.25 -4.94 -13.25
N LEU A 118 -15.13 -4.95 -14.57
CA LEU A 118 -14.97 -6.16 -15.37
C LEU A 118 -13.52 -6.32 -15.84
N ASP A 119 -13.04 -7.56 -15.90
CA ASP A 119 -11.74 -7.86 -16.52
C ASP A 119 -11.85 -7.69 -18.05
N TRP A 120 -11.11 -6.73 -18.59
CA TRP A 120 -11.12 -6.42 -20.02
C TRP A 120 -10.47 -7.52 -20.86
N LYS A 121 -9.69 -8.43 -20.26
CA LYS A 121 -9.21 -9.62 -20.97
C LYS A 121 -10.33 -10.64 -21.21
N SER A 122 -11.43 -10.52 -20.47
CA SER A 122 -12.53 -11.47 -20.48
C SER A 122 -13.79 -10.99 -21.20
N VAL A 123 -13.98 -9.67 -21.32
CA VAL A 123 -15.13 -9.02 -21.97
C VAL A 123 -14.66 -7.77 -22.71
N ASP A 124 -15.11 -7.58 -23.95
CA ASP A 124 -14.81 -6.35 -24.69
C ASP A 124 -15.71 -5.15 -24.26
N LEU A 125 -15.52 -4.00 -24.90
CA LEU A 125 -16.23 -2.76 -24.51
C LEU A 125 -17.73 -2.76 -24.86
N GLU A 126 -18.15 -3.54 -25.84
CA GLU A 126 -19.55 -3.63 -26.29
C GLU A 126 -20.29 -4.66 -25.43
N GLU A 127 -19.67 -5.82 -25.21
CA GLU A 127 -20.19 -6.86 -24.33
C GLU A 127 -20.25 -6.40 -22.86
N ALA A 128 -19.34 -5.53 -22.42
CA ALA A 128 -19.28 -5.05 -21.04
C ALA A 128 -20.59 -4.38 -20.59
N GLU A 129 -21.22 -3.59 -21.46
CA GLU A 129 -22.48 -2.93 -21.10
C GLU A 129 -23.62 -3.93 -20.93
N VAL A 130 -23.70 -4.95 -21.79
CA VAL A 130 -24.71 -6.01 -21.71
C VAL A 130 -24.51 -6.83 -20.44
N VAL A 131 -23.28 -7.30 -20.20
CA VAL A 131 -22.91 -8.07 -19.00
C VAL A 131 -23.18 -7.25 -17.73
N GLY A 132 -22.75 -5.99 -17.72
CA GLY A 132 -22.99 -5.07 -16.63
C GLY A 132 -24.47 -4.83 -16.36
N TYR A 133 -25.26 -4.60 -17.41
CA TYR A 133 -26.71 -4.40 -17.30
C TYR A 133 -27.38 -5.62 -16.65
N GLU A 134 -27.07 -6.83 -17.12
CA GLU A 134 -27.63 -8.05 -16.55
C GLU A 134 -27.28 -8.17 -15.05
N ILE A 135 -26.01 -7.97 -14.68
CA ILE A 135 -25.58 -8.03 -13.28
C ILE A 135 -26.32 -6.98 -12.43
N VAL A 136 -26.40 -5.74 -12.91
CA VAL A 136 -27.06 -4.65 -12.18
C VAL A 136 -28.56 -4.88 -12.07
N GLU A 137 -29.25 -5.28 -13.12
CA GLU A 137 -30.69 -5.57 -13.08
C GLU A 137 -31.01 -6.62 -12.01
N ARG A 138 -30.14 -7.64 -11.92
CA ARG A 138 -30.25 -8.76 -10.98
C ARG A 138 -30.02 -8.33 -9.52
N ILE A 139 -28.99 -7.52 -9.27
CA ILE A 139 -28.70 -6.94 -7.94
C ILE A 139 -29.76 -5.90 -7.55
N SER A 140 -30.08 -4.98 -8.45
CA SER A 140 -30.99 -3.87 -8.21
C SER A 140 -32.40 -4.33 -7.88
N TYR A 141 -32.98 -5.22 -8.70
CA TYR A 141 -34.35 -5.68 -8.53
C TYR A 141 -34.52 -6.58 -7.30
N LYS A 142 -33.63 -7.57 -7.11
CA LYS A 142 -33.80 -8.59 -6.05
C LYS A 142 -33.22 -8.17 -4.70
N PHE A 143 -32.15 -7.39 -4.70
CA PHE A 143 -31.37 -7.15 -3.49
C PHE A 143 -31.52 -5.72 -2.96
N LEU A 144 -31.47 -4.74 -3.87
CA LEU A 144 -31.50 -3.31 -3.49
C LEU A 144 -32.90 -2.70 -3.53
N GLY A 145 -33.84 -3.31 -4.25
CA GLY A 145 -35.24 -2.92 -4.25
C GLY A 145 -35.54 -1.62 -5.02
N GLY A 146 -34.84 -1.39 -6.13
CA GLY A 146 -35.10 -0.27 -7.04
C GLY A 146 -34.35 -0.45 -8.35
N LYS A 147 -34.29 0.58 -9.21
CA LYS A 147 -33.61 0.51 -10.50
C LYS A 147 -32.28 1.24 -10.44
N PHE A 148 -31.31 0.78 -11.22
CA PHE A 148 -30.04 1.46 -11.43
C PHE A 148 -29.83 1.64 -12.93
N VAL A 149 -29.33 2.79 -13.35
CA VAL A 149 -29.10 3.15 -14.76
C VAL A 149 -27.64 3.47 -14.97
N LEU A 150 -27.07 3.02 -16.08
CA LEU A 150 -25.68 3.31 -16.44
C LEU A 150 -25.51 4.82 -16.61
N ASP A 151 -24.60 5.40 -15.83
CA ASP A 151 -24.20 6.81 -15.87
C ASP A 151 -22.92 6.95 -16.69
N LYS A 152 -21.93 6.09 -16.44
CA LYS A 152 -20.60 6.21 -17.03
C LYS A 152 -19.95 4.87 -17.32
N LYS A 153 -19.24 4.79 -18.43
CA LYS A 153 -18.32 3.71 -18.79
C LYS A 153 -16.89 4.25 -18.86
N GLU A 154 -15.96 3.62 -18.14
CA GLU A 154 -14.56 4.01 -18.10
C GLU A 154 -13.64 2.81 -18.39
N PRO A 155 -13.05 2.73 -19.60
CA PRO A 155 -11.94 1.83 -19.83
C PRO A 155 -10.69 2.29 -19.07
N LEU A 156 -10.02 1.37 -18.36
CA LEU A 156 -8.69 1.62 -17.82
C LEU A 156 -7.61 0.88 -18.61
N ILE A 157 -6.65 1.65 -19.10
CA ILE A 157 -5.46 1.20 -19.82
C ILE A 157 -4.24 1.61 -19.01
N ASN A 158 -3.25 0.73 -18.92
CA ASN A 158 -1.96 1.09 -18.35
C ASN A 158 -1.28 2.14 -19.24
N PRO A 159 -0.99 3.35 -18.74
CA PRO A 159 -0.45 4.43 -19.57
C PRO A 159 0.98 4.15 -20.07
N LEU A 160 1.73 3.28 -19.39
CA LEU A 160 3.11 2.94 -19.74
C LEU A 160 3.18 1.79 -20.76
N THR A 161 2.34 0.76 -20.58
CA THR A 161 2.41 -0.46 -21.39
C THR A 161 1.34 -0.52 -22.48
N GLY A 162 0.31 0.33 -22.42
CA GLY A 162 -0.87 0.23 -23.27
C GLY A 162 -1.76 -0.99 -22.96
N GLU A 163 -1.44 -1.75 -21.91
CA GLU A 163 -2.20 -2.95 -21.54
C GLU A 163 -3.61 -2.57 -21.10
N ARG A 164 -4.61 -3.25 -21.67
CA ARG A 164 -6.01 -3.15 -21.24
C ARG A 164 -6.17 -3.86 -19.91
N LEU A 165 -6.56 -3.11 -18.88
CA LEU A 165 -6.61 -3.63 -17.51
C LEU A 165 -8.04 -4.04 -17.13
N TYR A 166 -8.98 -3.12 -17.16
CA TYR A 166 -10.36 -3.37 -16.73
C TYR A 166 -11.31 -2.30 -17.28
N ILE A 167 -12.60 -2.62 -17.31
CA ILE A 167 -13.67 -1.70 -17.66
C ILE A 167 -14.50 -1.42 -16.41
N ARG A 168 -14.69 -0.14 -16.06
CA ARG A 168 -15.57 0.27 -14.97
C ARG A 168 -16.89 0.79 -15.52
N LEU A 169 -17.99 0.28 -14.97
CA LEU A 169 -19.34 0.70 -15.28
C LEU A 169 -19.94 1.30 -14.01
N TYR A 170 -20.36 2.56 -14.08
CA TYR A 170 -20.95 3.29 -12.97
C TYR A 170 -22.44 3.42 -13.21
N TYR A 171 -23.22 3.02 -12.22
CA TYR A 171 -24.66 3.07 -12.25
C TYR A 171 -25.18 3.96 -11.13
N VAL A 172 -26.17 4.77 -11.46
CA VAL A 172 -26.85 5.67 -10.53
C VAL A 172 -28.25 5.13 -10.22
N PRO A 173 -28.78 5.37 -9.00
CA PRO A 173 -30.05 4.81 -8.58
C PRO A 173 -31.20 5.63 -9.18
N VAL A 174 -32.28 4.95 -9.53
CA VAL A 174 -33.57 5.52 -9.93
C VAL A 174 -34.63 4.87 -9.04
N ASP A 175 -35.32 5.69 -8.24
CA ASP A 175 -36.37 5.27 -7.31
C ASP A 175 -35.94 4.17 -6.32
N VAL A 176 -34.73 4.32 -5.74
CA VAL A 176 -34.19 3.36 -4.77
C VAL A 176 -34.44 3.84 -3.34
N ASN A 177 -34.99 2.95 -2.51
CA ASN A 177 -35.05 3.19 -1.06
C ASN A 177 -33.66 2.98 -0.45
N PHE A 178 -32.98 4.07 -0.12
CA PHE A 178 -31.65 4.05 0.47
C PHE A 178 -31.55 3.22 1.76
N ASN A 179 -32.55 3.29 2.63
CA ASN A 179 -32.53 2.51 3.87
C ASN A 179 -32.55 1.02 3.57
N ARG A 180 -33.39 0.59 2.63
CA ARG A 180 -33.44 -0.81 2.19
C ARG A 180 -32.08 -1.29 1.65
N VAL A 181 -31.37 -0.46 0.88
CA VAL A 181 -30.02 -0.78 0.37
C VAL A 181 -29.05 -1.07 1.51
N VAL A 182 -28.97 -0.14 2.47
CA VAL A 182 -28.07 -0.24 3.62
C VAL A 182 -28.44 -1.47 4.47
N ASP A 183 -29.73 -1.70 4.70
CA ASP A 183 -30.26 -2.84 5.47
C ASP A 183 -29.87 -4.18 4.85
N SER A 184 -30.16 -4.36 3.56
CA SER A 184 -29.85 -5.59 2.82
C SER A 184 -28.36 -5.90 2.87
N ILE A 185 -27.53 -4.89 2.58
CA ILE A 185 -26.08 -5.04 2.53
C ILE A 185 -25.49 -5.36 3.89
N TRP A 186 -25.87 -4.61 4.92
CA TRP A 186 -25.36 -4.83 6.26
C TRP A 186 -25.74 -6.23 6.77
N SER A 187 -26.98 -6.67 6.48
CA SER A 187 -27.43 -8.02 6.80
C SER A 187 -26.57 -9.09 6.12
N GLU A 188 -26.27 -8.95 4.83
CA GLU A 188 -25.42 -9.92 4.13
C GLU A 188 -23.99 -9.94 4.67
N ILE A 189 -23.36 -8.76 4.83
CA ILE A 189 -22.00 -8.64 5.37
C ILE A 189 -21.93 -9.35 6.72
N THR A 190 -22.83 -9.02 7.64
CA THR A 190 -22.83 -9.60 8.99
C THR A 190 -23.12 -11.10 9.01
N SER A 191 -24.05 -11.59 8.17
CA SER A 191 -24.37 -13.03 8.10
C SER A 191 -23.24 -13.89 7.49
N LYS A 192 -22.48 -13.32 6.55
CA LYS A 192 -21.43 -14.03 5.79
C LYS A 192 -20.03 -13.76 6.31
N CYS A 193 -19.88 -12.82 7.25
CA CYS A 193 -18.60 -12.51 7.87
C CYS A 193 -17.98 -13.76 8.50
N ARG A 194 -16.69 -13.99 8.22
CA ARG A 194 -15.91 -15.04 8.89
C ARG A 194 -15.70 -14.70 10.37
N CYS A 195 -15.54 -13.41 10.67
CA CYS A 195 -15.20 -12.85 11.98
C CYS A 195 -16.30 -11.88 12.48
N PRO A 196 -17.54 -12.33 12.71
CA PRO A 196 -18.66 -11.44 13.06
C PRO A 196 -18.54 -10.80 14.45
N ASP A 197 -17.74 -11.38 15.35
CA ASP A 197 -17.43 -10.89 16.69
C ASP A 197 -16.19 -9.97 16.72
N GLY A 198 -15.54 -9.76 15.58
CA GLY A 198 -14.24 -9.11 15.46
C GLY A 198 -14.24 -7.61 15.17
N LEU A 199 -13.23 -7.13 14.41
CA LEU A 199 -13.00 -5.72 14.07
C LEU A 199 -14.18 -5.07 13.31
N ILE A 200 -15.01 -5.87 12.64
CA ILE A 200 -16.25 -5.39 12.00
C ILE A 200 -17.19 -4.68 12.97
N ASN A 201 -17.14 -5.03 14.27
CA ASN A 201 -17.98 -4.42 15.30
C ASN A 201 -17.54 -3.01 15.73
N ILE A 202 -16.39 -2.54 15.26
CA ILE A 202 -15.96 -1.14 15.46
C ILE A 202 -16.90 -0.19 14.71
N ILE A 203 -17.44 -0.63 13.59
CA ILE A 203 -18.33 0.16 12.74
C ILE A 203 -19.75 -0.33 12.98
N SER A 204 -20.63 0.57 13.41
CA SER A 204 -22.07 0.30 13.42
C SER A 204 -22.69 0.59 12.06
N LYS A 205 -23.83 -0.05 11.77
CA LYS A 205 -24.65 0.25 10.59
C LYS A 205 -24.99 1.74 10.46
N GLU A 206 -25.08 2.47 11.58
CA GLU A 206 -25.34 3.91 11.57
C GLU A 206 -24.29 4.71 10.80
N TYR A 207 -23.04 4.26 10.81
CA TYR A 207 -21.98 4.89 10.02
C TYR A 207 -22.21 4.77 8.53
N LEU A 208 -23.01 3.82 8.05
CA LEU A 208 -23.38 3.74 6.63
C LEU A 208 -24.45 4.76 6.23
N TYR A 209 -25.23 5.27 7.20
CA TYR A 209 -26.20 6.35 6.97
C TYR A 209 -25.60 7.74 7.18
N LYS A 210 -24.54 7.84 7.99
CA LYS A 210 -23.79 9.06 8.26
C LYS A 210 -22.64 9.18 7.27
N GLU A 211 -22.25 10.40 6.92
CA GLU A 211 -21.15 10.79 6.01
C GLU A 211 -20.01 9.76 5.84
N SER A 212 -20.21 8.78 4.95
CA SER A 212 -19.22 7.75 4.68
C SER A 212 -19.23 7.41 3.20
N ASN A 213 -18.04 7.42 2.62
CA ASN A 213 -17.81 6.83 1.32
C ASN A 213 -17.57 5.33 1.50
N VAL A 214 -18.64 4.60 1.80
CA VAL A 214 -18.58 3.14 1.92
C VAL A 214 -18.32 2.61 0.52
N ILE A 215 -17.19 1.93 0.31
CA ILE A 215 -16.85 1.24 -0.95
C ILE A 215 -16.78 -0.24 -0.68
N LEU A 216 -17.86 -0.97 -0.97
CA LEU A 216 -17.91 -2.42 -0.76
C LEU A 216 -17.28 -3.15 -1.93
N ILE A 217 -15.97 -3.39 -1.88
CA ILE A 217 -15.29 -4.18 -2.90
C ILE A 217 -15.51 -5.66 -2.61
N VAL A 218 -16.26 -6.34 -3.49
CA VAL A 218 -16.33 -7.81 -3.54
C VAL A 218 -15.43 -8.28 -4.65
N ASP A 219 -14.25 -8.79 -4.30
CA ASP A 219 -13.29 -9.36 -5.23
C ASP A 219 -13.48 -10.88 -5.22
N ASP A 220 -13.67 -11.47 -6.39
CA ASP A 220 -13.57 -12.91 -6.60
C ASP A 220 -12.30 -13.08 -7.43
N LEU A 221 -11.15 -13.12 -6.74
CA LEU A 221 -9.88 -13.39 -7.40
C LEU A 221 -9.92 -14.86 -7.84
N ALA A 222 -10.45 -15.09 -9.04
CA ALA A 222 -10.44 -16.37 -9.71
C ALA A 222 -9.07 -17.04 -9.52
N LYS A 223 -9.04 -18.08 -8.68
CA LYS A 223 -7.95 -19.02 -8.41
C LYS A 223 -6.60 -18.60 -9.02
N SER A 224 -6.00 -17.52 -8.53
CA SER A 224 -4.57 -17.36 -8.77
C SER A 224 -3.87 -18.24 -7.74
N PRO A 225 -3.08 -19.26 -8.13
CA PRO A 225 -2.30 -20.07 -7.20
C PRO A 225 -1.28 -19.24 -6.38
N SER A 226 -1.17 -17.93 -6.65
CA SER A 226 -0.37 -16.95 -5.91
C SER A 226 -1.19 -15.89 -5.15
N SER A 227 -2.52 -15.97 -5.13
CA SER A 227 -3.37 -15.00 -4.43
C SER A 227 -3.21 -15.14 -2.91
N LEU A 228 -2.65 -14.10 -2.29
CA LEU A 228 -2.40 -14.00 -0.85
C LEU A 228 -3.59 -13.40 -0.09
N PHE A 229 -4.82 -13.40 -0.63
CA PHE A 229 -6.01 -12.84 0.02
C PHE A 229 -7.12 -13.90 0.17
N PRO A 230 -7.99 -13.80 1.19
CA PRO A 230 -9.16 -14.65 1.26
C PRO A 230 -9.99 -14.49 -0.03
N ASP A 231 -10.55 -15.60 -0.51
CA ASP A 231 -11.27 -15.67 -1.80
C ASP A 231 -12.39 -14.62 -1.92
N TYR A 232 -12.93 -14.17 -0.77
CA TYR A 232 -13.96 -13.13 -0.68
C TYR A 232 -13.69 -12.21 0.51
N TYR A 233 -13.68 -10.91 0.25
CA TYR A 233 -13.59 -9.89 1.29
C TYR A 233 -14.59 -8.76 1.03
N VAL A 234 -14.83 -7.96 2.07
CA VAL A 234 -15.52 -6.68 1.99
C VAL A 234 -14.61 -5.63 2.57
N SER A 235 -14.39 -4.56 1.81
CA SER A 235 -13.79 -3.33 2.33
C SER A 235 -14.88 -2.32 2.69
N ILE A 236 -14.72 -1.59 3.78
CA ILE A 236 -15.58 -0.48 4.20
C ILE A 236 -14.64 0.71 4.41
N SER A 237 -14.89 1.79 3.68
CA SER A 237 -14.13 3.03 3.82
C SER A 237 -14.97 4.13 4.45
N ILE A 238 -14.40 4.89 5.38
CA ILE A 238 -15.05 6.02 6.07
C ILE A 238 -14.08 7.19 6.07
N MET A 239 -14.61 8.41 5.93
CA MET A 239 -13.81 9.64 5.93
C MET A 239 -14.41 10.63 6.93
N PHE A 240 -13.59 11.15 7.83
CA PHE A 240 -13.91 12.25 8.73
C PHE A 240 -13.15 13.48 8.26
N TYR A 241 -13.84 14.43 7.64
CA TYR A 241 -13.22 15.67 7.19
C TYR A 241 -12.98 16.59 8.38
N GLU A 242 -11.84 17.31 8.37
CA GLU A 242 -11.54 18.38 9.33
C GLU A 242 -11.62 17.94 10.82
N TYR A 243 -11.27 16.68 11.12
CA TYR A 243 -11.34 16.16 12.49
C TYR A 243 -10.33 16.85 13.42
N PHE A 244 -9.15 17.18 12.91
CA PHE A 244 -8.13 17.96 13.61
C PHE A 244 -7.95 19.34 12.96
N ASP A 245 -7.84 20.39 13.78
CA ASP A 245 -7.37 21.72 13.37
C ASP A 245 -5.89 21.86 13.73
N PHE A 246 -5.01 21.36 12.86
CA PHE A 246 -3.58 21.26 13.17
C PHE A 246 -2.88 22.63 13.25
N LYS A 247 -2.09 22.79 14.32
CA LYS A 247 -1.27 23.96 14.62
C LYS A 247 0.11 23.51 15.06
N ILE A 248 1.15 24.14 14.51
CA ILE A 248 2.54 23.87 14.87
C ILE A 248 2.75 24.11 16.36
N GLY A 249 3.45 23.20 17.02
CA GLY A 249 3.73 23.22 18.45
C GLY A 249 2.66 22.56 19.32
N TYR A 250 1.48 22.27 18.77
CA TYR A 250 0.36 21.69 19.52
C TYR A 250 0.41 20.16 19.53
N THR A 251 -0.23 19.58 20.55
CA THR A 251 -0.36 18.14 20.75
C THR A 251 -1.79 17.70 20.52
N TYR A 252 -1.94 16.56 19.84
CA TYR A 252 -3.20 15.96 19.48
C TYR A 252 -3.22 14.51 19.96
N VAL A 253 -4.44 13.99 20.15
CA VAL A 253 -4.67 12.59 20.50
C VAL A 253 -5.68 12.03 19.51
N LEU A 254 -5.24 11.05 18.73
CA LEU A 254 -6.15 10.16 18.02
C LEU A 254 -6.58 9.08 19.01
N ASP A 255 -7.82 9.14 19.46
CA ASP A 255 -8.45 8.10 20.27
C ASP A 255 -9.47 7.38 19.39
N VAL A 256 -9.18 6.13 19.04
CA VAL A 256 -10.00 5.34 18.11
C VAL A 256 -11.33 4.95 18.76
N PHE A 257 -11.36 4.71 20.08
CA PHE A 257 -12.60 4.38 20.78
C PHE A 257 -13.53 5.59 20.77
N LYS A 258 -12.99 6.78 21.04
CA LYS A 258 -13.75 8.02 20.96
C LYS A 258 -14.23 8.32 19.54
N LEU A 259 -13.39 8.10 18.52
CA LEU A 259 -13.74 8.31 17.11
C LEU A 259 -14.96 7.48 16.69
N PHE A 260 -15.05 6.24 17.19
CA PHE A 260 -16.16 5.33 16.90
C PHE A 260 -17.28 5.30 17.96
N ASN A 261 -17.23 6.18 18.97
CA ASN A 261 -18.13 6.18 20.13
C ASN A 261 -18.25 4.81 20.82
N LEU A 262 -17.15 4.08 20.93
CA LEU A 262 -17.11 2.77 21.56
C LEU A 262 -17.03 2.91 23.08
N THR A 263 -18.02 2.35 23.76
CA THR A 263 -18.11 2.33 25.24
C THR A 263 -17.69 0.99 25.84
N ASN A 264 -17.57 -0.05 25.01
CA ASN A 264 -17.21 -1.40 25.41
C ASN A 264 -15.89 -1.81 24.72
N PRO A 265 -15.09 -2.70 25.34
CA PRO A 265 -13.94 -3.30 24.69
C PRO A 265 -14.31 -4.02 23.38
N ILE A 266 -13.41 -3.97 22.41
CA ILE A 266 -13.51 -4.72 21.16
C ILE A 266 -12.79 -6.05 21.35
N MET A 267 -13.38 -7.14 20.88
CA MET A 267 -12.71 -8.43 20.81
C MET A 267 -12.21 -8.65 19.38
N ILE A 268 -10.96 -9.09 19.23
CA ILE A 268 -10.52 -9.67 17.97
C ILE A 268 -11.16 -11.05 17.83
N SER A 269 -11.73 -11.35 16.67
CA SER A 269 -12.41 -12.64 16.45
C SER A 269 -11.51 -13.81 16.78
N LYS A 270 -12.05 -14.79 17.50
CA LYS A 270 -11.33 -16.06 17.76
C LYS A 270 -11.16 -16.90 16.50
N ASN A 271 -11.97 -16.65 15.48
CA ASN A 271 -11.95 -17.34 14.19
C ASN A 271 -10.99 -16.69 13.19
N SER A 272 -10.39 -15.55 13.55
CA SER A 272 -9.42 -14.87 12.68
C SER A 272 -8.07 -15.59 12.68
N LEU A 273 -7.55 -15.88 11.50
CA LEU A 273 -6.20 -16.38 11.31
C LEU A 273 -5.18 -15.24 11.23
N SER A 274 -5.63 -14.00 11.06
CA SER A 274 -4.79 -12.83 10.85
C SER A 274 -5.58 -11.54 11.02
N SER A 275 -5.27 -10.80 12.08
CA SER A 275 -5.90 -9.50 12.35
C SER A 275 -4.83 -8.42 12.44
N VAL A 276 -4.99 -7.38 11.63
CA VAL A 276 -4.04 -6.26 11.59
C VAL A 276 -4.75 -4.94 11.86
N ILE A 277 -4.09 -4.11 12.66
CA ILE A 277 -4.47 -2.74 12.96
C ILE A 277 -3.27 -1.86 12.60
N GLU A 278 -3.48 -0.90 11.72
CA GLU A 278 -2.48 0.07 11.27
C GLU A 278 -3.01 1.49 11.42
N ILE A 279 -2.21 2.33 12.07
CA ILE A 279 -2.46 3.75 12.19
C ILE A 279 -1.33 4.48 11.48
N HIS A 280 -1.69 5.21 10.43
CA HIS A 280 -0.81 6.04 9.64
C HIS A 280 -1.07 7.50 10.01
N ILE A 281 -0.02 8.26 10.27
CA ILE A 281 -0.10 9.71 10.49
C ILE A 281 0.80 10.35 9.44
N SER A 282 0.19 10.96 8.44
CA SER A 282 0.88 11.43 7.24
C SER A 282 0.70 12.92 7.02
N THR A 283 1.78 13.54 6.55
CA THR A 283 1.80 14.95 6.13
C THR A 283 1.40 15.09 4.66
N PHE A 284 0.94 14.01 4.02
CA PHE A 284 0.59 13.94 2.62
C PHE A 284 -0.90 13.74 2.42
N ILE A 285 -1.45 14.40 1.40
CA ILE A 285 -2.81 14.14 0.91
C ILE A 285 -2.70 13.55 -0.50
N PRO A 286 -2.94 12.23 -0.67
CA PRO A 286 -2.80 11.56 -1.97
C PRO A 286 -3.60 12.20 -3.10
N SER A 287 -4.81 12.69 -2.83
CA SER A 287 -5.66 13.30 -3.84
C SER A 287 -5.20 14.69 -4.30
N LYS A 288 -4.39 15.37 -3.49
CA LYS A 288 -3.90 16.74 -3.78
C LYS A 288 -2.45 16.75 -4.24
N GLY A 289 -1.70 15.65 -4.07
CA GLY A 289 -0.27 15.59 -4.36
C GLY A 289 0.54 16.60 -3.52
N HIS A 290 0.01 17.03 -2.37
CA HIS A 290 0.53 18.12 -1.57
C HIS A 290 1.11 17.60 -0.26
N HIS A 291 2.33 18.04 0.06
CA HIS A 291 2.99 17.81 1.35
C HIS A 291 2.90 19.07 2.20
N PHE A 292 2.66 18.90 3.50
CA PHE A 292 2.70 20.02 4.43
C PHE A 292 4.11 20.23 5.01
N ASP A 293 4.45 21.48 5.29
CA ASP A 293 5.76 21.92 5.82
C ASP A 293 5.92 21.68 7.34
N PHE A 294 5.29 20.62 7.84
CA PHE A 294 5.44 20.17 9.22
C PHE A 294 5.62 18.65 9.25
N PHE A 295 6.05 18.11 10.38
CA PHE A 295 6.05 16.67 10.64
C PHE A 295 5.38 16.39 11.97
N TYR A 296 5.18 15.10 12.24
CA TYR A 296 4.61 14.65 13.51
C TYR A 296 5.69 14.02 14.37
N GLU A 297 5.62 14.27 15.67
CA GLU A 297 6.44 13.60 16.67
C GLU A 297 5.51 12.75 17.54
N ILE A 298 5.74 11.44 17.59
CA ILE A 298 4.98 10.56 18.50
C ILE A 298 5.45 10.84 19.92
N LEU A 299 4.53 11.26 20.79
CA LEU A 299 4.79 11.46 22.20
C LEU A 299 4.48 10.19 23.00
N ASP A 300 3.39 9.52 22.66
CA ASP A 300 2.93 8.33 23.39
C ASP A 300 1.97 7.50 22.53
N VAL A 301 1.92 6.18 22.78
CA VAL A 301 1.10 5.22 22.05
C VAL A 301 0.56 4.19 23.01
N TYR A 302 -0.73 3.88 22.88
CA TYR A 302 -1.37 2.81 23.63
C TYR A 302 -2.17 1.91 22.71
N PHE A 303 -1.73 0.66 22.60
CA PHE A 303 -2.44 -0.43 21.93
C PHE A 303 -2.71 -1.49 22.99
N SER A 304 -3.93 -1.52 23.52
CA SER A 304 -4.27 -2.47 24.58
C SER A 304 -4.05 -3.92 24.14
N SER A 305 -3.37 -4.69 25.00
CA SER A 305 -3.14 -6.13 24.87
C SER A 305 -2.44 -6.60 23.59
N ILE A 306 -1.98 -5.69 22.72
CA ILE A 306 -1.39 -5.99 21.41
C ILE A 306 0.01 -5.40 21.33
N ARG A 307 0.97 -6.18 20.80
CA ARG A 307 2.30 -5.67 20.49
C ARG A 307 2.23 -4.84 19.21
N TYR A 308 2.92 -3.71 19.19
CA TYR A 308 2.99 -2.84 18.03
C TYR A 308 4.44 -2.42 17.75
N ARG A 309 4.68 -1.95 16.54
CA ARG A 309 5.89 -1.25 16.13
C ARG A 309 5.54 0.13 15.61
N ILE A 310 6.47 1.05 15.75
CA ILE A 310 6.43 2.36 15.11
C ILE A 310 7.47 2.33 13.99
N GLY A 311 7.04 2.62 12.77
CA GLY A 311 7.87 2.76 11.58
C GLY A 311 7.64 4.13 10.93
N THR A 312 8.42 4.39 9.89
CA THR A 312 8.36 5.62 9.10
C THR A 312 8.14 5.27 7.64
N GLY A 313 7.22 5.98 6.98
CA GLY A 313 7.06 5.98 5.53
C GLY A 313 7.83 7.14 4.93
N GLU A 314 8.61 6.84 3.88
CA GLU A 314 9.39 7.81 3.15
C GLU A 314 8.82 8.02 1.74
N PHE A 315 8.74 9.27 1.32
CA PHE A 315 8.42 9.65 -0.06
C PHE A 315 9.50 10.61 -0.53
N GLU A 316 10.14 10.30 -1.65
CA GLU A 316 11.26 11.09 -2.22
C GLU A 316 12.40 11.35 -1.22
N GLY A 317 12.72 10.37 -0.36
CA GLY A 317 13.80 10.47 0.65
C GLY A 317 13.43 11.30 1.89
N ASN A 318 12.18 11.75 1.98
CA ASN A 318 11.65 12.52 3.09
C ASN A 318 10.69 11.66 3.92
N ILE A 319 10.85 11.65 5.24
CA ILE A 319 9.86 11.04 6.15
C ILE A 319 8.59 11.89 6.05
N VAL A 320 7.52 11.29 5.55
CA VAL A 320 6.20 11.92 5.34
C VAL A 320 5.09 11.21 6.11
N GLU A 321 5.42 10.09 6.74
CA GLU A 321 4.43 9.24 7.39
C GLU A 321 5.03 8.51 8.59
N LEU A 322 4.23 8.38 9.64
CA LEU A 322 4.49 7.51 10.78
C LEU A 322 3.49 6.37 10.74
N VAL A 323 3.97 5.15 10.91
CA VAL A 323 3.14 3.94 10.84
C VAL A 323 3.23 3.20 12.17
N ILE A 324 2.10 3.10 12.87
CA ILE A 324 1.96 2.31 14.08
C ILE A 324 1.16 1.06 13.73
N SER A 325 1.76 -0.12 13.85
CA SER A 325 1.15 -1.35 13.35
C SER A 325 1.49 -2.55 14.24
N ASN A 326 0.53 -3.47 14.41
CA ASN A 326 0.78 -4.78 15.01
C ASN A 326 1.32 -5.80 13.99
N ASN A 327 1.38 -5.45 12.71
CA ASN A 327 2.00 -6.26 11.67
C ASN A 327 3.53 -6.15 11.77
N ILE A 328 4.11 -6.86 12.73
CA ILE A 328 5.57 -6.94 12.94
C ILE A 328 6.08 -8.14 12.12
N PRO A 329 6.93 -7.92 11.09
CA PRO A 329 7.55 -9.00 10.35
C PRO A 329 8.54 -9.71 11.26
N ASN A 330 8.10 -10.80 11.88
CA ASN A 330 8.93 -11.59 12.76
C ASN A 330 9.58 -12.71 11.95
N ARG A 331 10.91 -12.79 11.94
CA ARG A 331 11.66 -13.89 11.29
C ARG A 331 11.52 -15.21 12.06
N GLU A 332 10.96 -15.19 13.27
CA GLU A 332 10.86 -16.36 14.14
C GLU A 332 9.40 -16.67 14.52
N GLN A 333 8.87 -17.69 13.83
CA GLN A 333 7.90 -18.71 14.25
C GLN A 333 6.49 -18.34 14.73
N THR A 334 6.12 -17.08 14.91
CA THR A 334 4.69 -16.71 14.97
C THR A 334 4.48 -15.32 14.40
N PRO A 335 3.57 -15.15 13.45
CA PRO A 335 3.30 -13.84 12.91
C PRO A 335 2.65 -12.94 13.95
N ALA A 336 3.17 -11.72 14.14
CA ALA A 336 2.65 -10.76 15.13
C ALA A 336 1.20 -10.30 14.86
N TYR A 337 0.67 -10.60 13.67
CA TYR A 337 -0.72 -10.42 13.25
C TYR A 337 -1.66 -11.53 13.75
N TYR A 338 -1.15 -12.55 14.46
CA TYR A 338 -1.97 -13.57 15.10
C TYR A 338 -2.37 -13.13 16.51
N ILE A 339 -3.48 -12.40 16.61
CA ILE A 339 -4.06 -11.92 17.88
C ILE A 339 -5.52 -12.37 18.12
N PRO A 340 -5.93 -13.60 17.74
CA PRO A 340 -7.32 -14.02 17.91
C PRO A 340 -7.75 -14.03 19.39
N GLY A 341 -8.98 -13.60 19.64
CA GLY A 341 -9.59 -13.59 20.97
C GLY A 341 -9.06 -12.53 21.92
N LYS A 342 -8.12 -11.68 21.50
CA LYS A 342 -7.62 -10.59 22.34
C LYS A 342 -8.69 -9.52 22.54
N VAL A 343 -8.77 -9.03 23.76
CA VAL A 343 -9.64 -7.91 24.12
C VAL A 343 -8.82 -6.63 24.06
N ILE A 344 -9.33 -5.65 23.32
CA ILE A 344 -8.79 -4.30 23.19
C ILE A 344 -9.76 -3.40 23.93
N ASP A 345 -9.31 -2.74 24.99
CA ASP A 345 -10.10 -1.77 25.76
C ASP A 345 -9.67 -0.31 25.53
N GLY A 346 -8.64 -0.09 24.71
CA GLY A 346 -8.22 1.22 24.28
C GLY A 346 -7.18 1.18 23.18
N LEU A 347 -7.27 2.15 22.28
CA LEU A 347 -6.37 2.35 21.15
C LEU A 347 -6.22 3.85 20.90
N TRP A 348 -5.06 4.41 21.24
CA TRP A 348 -4.80 5.82 21.03
C TRP A 348 -3.34 6.13 20.70
N VAL A 349 -3.14 7.23 19.98
CA VAL A 349 -1.83 7.77 19.63
C VAL A 349 -1.81 9.26 19.98
N LYS A 350 -0.86 9.66 20.81
CA LYS A 350 -0.60 11.05 21.17
C LYS A 350 0.61 11.55 20.41
N PHE A 351 0.44 12.64 19.67
CA PHE A 351 1.48 13.17 18.79
C PHE A 351 1.49 14.70 18.80
N LYS A 352 2.64 15.28 18.48
CA LYS A 352 2.85 16.72 18.38
C LYS A 352 3.09 17.11 16.93
N VAL A 353 2.49 18.21 16.50
CA VAL A 353 2.79 18.84 15.20
C VAL A 353 4.01 19.73 15.39
N VAL A 354 5.04 19.53 14.60
CA VAL A 354 6.33 20.22 14.72
C VAL A 354 6.76 20.75 13.37
N GLU A 355 7.32 21.96 13.37
CA GLU A 355 7.81 22.58 12.14
C GLU A 355 8.89 21.71 11.51
N ARG A 356 8.82 21.49 10.19
CA ARG A 356 9.86 20.76 9.50
C ARG A 356 11.12 21.60 9.52
N GLY A 357 12.11 21.19 10.31
CA GLY A 357 13.41 21.84 10.30
C GLY A 357 13.93 21.92 8.86
N TYR A 358 14.42 23.09 8.46
CA TYR A 358 14.91 23.33 7.11
C TYR A 358 15.96 22.28 6.72
N LYS A 359 15.59 21.32 5.87
CA LYS A 359 16.53 20.40 5.25
C LYS A 359 16.90 21.00 3.90
N PHE A 360 18.19 21.26 3.69
CA PHE A 360 18.70 21.54 2.36
C PHE A 360 18.47 20.30 1.50
N GLU A 361 17.48 20.35 0.62
CA GLU A 361 17.27 19.32 -0.38
C GLU A 361 18.34 19.48 -1.45
N PHE A 362 19.43 18.73 -1.30
CA PHE A 362 20.43 18.62 -2.35
C PHE A 362 19.81 17.80 -3.49
N SER A 363 19.37 18.48 -4.55
CA SER A 363 18.93 17.81 -5.77
C SER A 363 20.10 17.06 -6.42
N SER A 364 19.81 16.01 -7.20
CA SER A 364 20.82 15.32 -8.02
C SER A 364 21.61 16.29 -8.91
N THR A 365 20.96 17.38 -9.34
CA THR A 365 21.58 18.49 -10.06
C THR A 365 22.60 19.25 -9.21
N MET A 366 22.31 19.52 -7.93
CA MET A 366 23.27 20.15 -7.01
C MET A 366 24.50 19.27 -6.77
N TYR A 367 24.33 17.95 -6.61
CA TYR A 367 25.46 17.04 -6.54
C TYR A 367 26.32 17.12 -7.81
N GLY A 368 25.69 17.14 -8.99
CA GLY A 368 26.37 17.31 -10.26
C GLY A 368 27.20 18.60 -10.32
N ILE A 369 26.62 19.74 -9.90
CA ILE A 369 27.30 21.03 -9.86
C ILE A 369 28.48 21.03 -8.88
N ILE A 370 28.32 20.43 -7.70
CA ILE A 370 29.39 20.29 -6.70
C ILE A 370 30.54 19.44 -7.27
N PHE A 371 30.25 18.32 -7.93
CA PHE A 371 31.25 17.46 -8.55
C PHE A 371 32.01 18.16 -9.69
N ILE A 372 31.30 18.89 -10.56
CA ILE A 372 31.94 19.66 -11.64
C ILE A 372 32.87 20.73 -11.06
N SER A 373 32.40 21.45 -10.04
CA SER A 373 33.16 22.50 -9.37
C SER A 373 34.42 21.93 -8.70
N LEU A 374 34.29 20.80 -7.99
CA LEU A 374 35.42 20.11 -7.37
C LEU A 374 36.44 19.63 -8.41
N SER A 375 35.96 19.08 -9.54
CA SER A 375 36.82 18.64 -10.65
C SER A 375 37.60 19.80 -11.28
N MET A 376 36.96 20.97 -11.44
CA MET A 376 37.64 22.18 -11.93
C MET A 376 38.72 22.63 -10.96
N VAL A 377 38.43 22.70 -9.67
CA VAL A 377 39.42 23.09 -8.64
C VAL A 377 40.61 22.14 -8.63
N ILE A 378 40.38 20.82 -8.64
CA ILE A 378 41.44 19.81 -8.68
C ILE A 378 42.28 19.95 -9.96
N SER A 379 41.63 20.12 -11.12
CA SER A 379 42.31 20.29 -12.40
C SER A 379 43.17 21.56 -12.42
N SER A 380 42.63 22.69 -11.96
CA SER A 380 43.36 23.95 -11.81
C SER A 380 44.54 23.80 -10.85
N LEU A 381 44.37 23.06 -9.74
CA LEU A 381 45.45 22.80 -8.79
C LEU A 381 46.56 21.94 -9.42
N ILE A 382 46.21 20.89 -10.17
CA ILE A 382 47.17 20.03 -10.89
C ILE A 382 47.94 20.86 -11.92
N VAL A 383 47.25 21.67 -12.72
CA VAL A 383 47.85 22.55 -13.73
C VAL A 383 48.77 23.57 -13.07
N TYR A 384 48.32 24.21 -11.99
CA TYR A 384 49.13 25.15 -11.21
C TYR A 384 50.39 24.49 -10.65
N LEU A 385 50.27 23.33 -10.02
CA LEU A 385 51.40 22.58 -9.46
C LEU A 385 52.38 22.13 -10.55
N TYR A 386 51.86 21.71 -11.72
CA TYR A 386 52.66 21.35 -12.89
C TYR A 386 53.49 22.54 -13.41
N PHE A 387 52.85 23.69 -13.64
CA PHE A 387 53.54 24.89 -14.11
C PHE A 387 54.52 25.45 -13.08
N ARG A 388 54.16 25.47 -11.79
CA ARG A 388 55.07 25.86 -10.70
C ARG A 388 56.32 24.99 -10.67
N LYS A 389 56.21 23.69 -10.96
CA LYS A 389 57.35 22.77 -11.01
C LYS A 389 58.19 22.96 -12.28
N LYS A 390 57.56 23.30 -13.42
CA LYS A 390 58.24 23.54 -14.69
C LYS A 390 59.03 24.85 -14.73
N PHE A 391 58.52 25.92 -14.11
CA PHE A 391 59.17 27.25 -14.08
C PHE A 391 60.09 27.49 -12.87
N ARG A 392 60.23 26.50 -11.97
CA ARG A 392 61.26 26.48 -10.91
C ARG A 392 62.55 25.75 -11.33
N LYS A 393 62.58 25.17 -12.54
CA LYS A 393 63.80 24.80 -13.25
C LYS A 393 64.13 25.93 -14.22
#